data_AF-A0A958C1X5-F1
#
_entry.id   AF-A0A958C1X5-F1
#
_cell.length_a   1.000
_cell.length_b   1.000
_cell.length_c   1.000
_cell.angle_alpha   90.00
_cell.angle_beta   90.00
_cell.angle_gamma   90.00
#
_symmetry.space_group_name_H-M   'P 1'
#
loop_
_entity.id
_entity.type
_entity.pdbx_description
1 polymer ?
#
loop_
_entity_poly.entity_id
_entity_poly.type
_entity_poly.pdbx_seq_one_letter_code
_entity_poly.pdbx_strand_id
1 'polypeptide(L)'
;PDFPLRAVSLGYGDQPAQLSAVYWFQSAHRTTDDYATRMWADLDPGRERWVLVSILFDGHHDPAAGDLSELYAALHQAVAKGLAR
;
A
#
# COMPACT_ATOMS: atom_id res chain seq x y z
N PRO A 1 3.01 7.40 7.64
CA PRO A 1 3.33 6.12 8.32
C PRO A 1 4.80 5.72 8.14
N ASP A 2 5.32 4.87 9.02
CA ASP A 2 6.74 4.44 9.04
C ASP A 2 6.99 3.19 8.17
N PHE A 3 6.36 3.11 7.00
CA PHE A 3 6.60 2.04 6.02
C PHE A 3 6.40 2.54 4.59
N PRO A 4 7.00 1.89 3.58
CA PRO A 4 6.86 2.29 2.18
C PRO A 4 5.42 2.20 1.71
N LEU A 5 4.90 3.30 1.15
CA LEU A 5 3.60 3.35 0.50
C LEU A 5 3.70 4.22 -0.75
N ARG A 6 2.91 3.90 -1.77
CA ARG A 6 2.79 4.73 -2.97
C ARG A 6 1.44 5.42 -2.96
N ALA A 7 1.46 6.75 -3.06
CA ALA A 7 0.27 7.54 -3.37
C ALA A 7 0.17 7.77 -4.88
N VAL A 8 -1.05 7.69 -5.41
CA VAL A 8 -1.38 7.96 -6.80
C VAL A 8 -2.60 8.87 -6.88
N SER A 9 -2.57 9.78 -7.85
CA SER A 9 -3.71 10.64 -8.18
C SER A 9 -4.34 10.17 -9.48
N LEU A 10 -5.66 10.07 -9.50
CA LEU A 10 -6.42 9.61 -10.65
C LEU A 10 -7.21 10.81 -11.21
N GLY A 11 -6.82 11.23 -12.41
CA GLY A 11 -7.50 12.24 -13.21
C GLY A 11 -7.99 11.66 -14.53
N TYR A 12 -8.92 12.35 -15.19
CA TYR A 12 -9.39 11.97 -16.52
C TYR A 12 -9.05 13.10 -17.51
N GLY A 13 -8.11 12.83 -18.42
CA GLY A 13 -7.61 13.84 -19.37
C GLY A 13 -6.99 15.04 -18.65
N ASP A 14 -7.34 16.25 -19.10
CA ASP A 14 -6.85 17.50 -18.51
C ASP A 14 -7.62 17.95 -17.24
N GLN A 15 -8.52 17.11 -16.71
CA GLN A 15 -9.23 17.45 -15.49
C GLN A 15 -8.35 17.28 -14.24
N PRO A 16 -8.47 18.15 -13.23
CA PRO A 16 -7.79 17.98 -11.96
C PRO A 16 -8.13 16.62 -11.34
N ALA A 17 -7.17 16.02 -10.63
CA ALA A 17 -7.34 14.72 -10.00
C ALA A 17 -8.55 14.72 -9.05
N GLN A 18 -9.56 13.92 -9.38
CA GLN A 18 -10.79 13.84 -8.60
C GLN A 18 -10.73 12.72 -7.55
N LEU A 19 -9.91 11.69 -7.82
CA LEU A 19 -9.73 10.56 -6.92
C LEU A 19 -8.25 10.44 -6.57
N SER A 20 -8.00 9.86 -5.40
CA SER A 20 -6.67 9.47 -4.98
C SER A 20 -6.69 8.03 -4.51
N ALA A 21 -5.55 7.37 -4.59
CA ALA A 21 -5.40 6.03 -4.05
C ALA A 21 -4.02 5.88 -3.42
N VAL A 22 -3.93 4.95 -2.49
CA VAL A 22 -2.65 4.48 -1.97
C VAL A 22 -2.54 2.98 -2.13
N TYR A 23 -1.32 2.49 -2.30
CA TYR A 23 -1.06 1.06 -2.28
C TYR A 23 0.30 0.72 -1.68
N TRP A 24 0.41 -0.53 -1.22
CA TRP A 24 1.67 -1.18 -0.88
C TRP A 24 1.53 -2.70 -0.98
N PHE A 25 2.67 -3.39 -1.04
CA PHE A 25 2.80 -4.82 -0.91
C PHE A 25 3.30 -5.17 0.48
N GLN A 26 2.71 -6.19 1.09
CA GLN A 26 3.06 -6.65 2.42
C GLN A 26 3.19 -8.17 2.47
N SER A 27 4.30 -8.62 3.04
CA SER A 27 4.51 -9.99 3.48
C SER A 27 4.57 -10.05 5.01
N ALA A 28 4.83 -11.23 5.58
CA ALA A 28 4.98 -11.36 7.02
C ALA A 28 6.16 -10.54 7.58
N HIS A 29 7.23 -10.40 6.81
CA HIS A 29 8.48 -9.76 7.27
C HIS A 29 8.89 -8.53 6.46
N ARG A 30 8.24 -8.25 5.34
CA ARG A 30 8.61 -7.16 4.43
C ARG A 30 7.42 -6.32 4.04
N THR A 31 7.68 -5.06 3.74
CA THR A 31 6.72 -4.12 3.18
C THR A 31 7.44 -3.30 2.12
N THR A 32 6.83 -3.16 0.95
CA THR A 32 7.40 -2.44 -0.20
C THR A 32 6.28 -1.84 -1.04
N ASP A 33 6.52 -0.69 -1.66
CA ASP A 33 5.64 -0.13 -2.69
C ASP A 33 6.15 -0.42 -4.12
N ASP A 34 7.33 -1.03 -4.22
CA ASP A 34 7.97 -1.39 -5.48
C ASP A 34 7.50 -2.75 -5.99
N TYR A 35 6.88 -2.72 -7.17
CA TYR A 35 6.38 -3.91 -7.84
C TYR A 35 7.49 -4.90 -8.22
N ALA A 36 8.67 -4.40 -8.59
CA ALA A 36 9.79 -5.26 -8.97
C ALA A 36 10.29 -6.08 -7.78
N THR A 37 10.43 -5.45 -6.61
CA THR A 37 10.77 -6.12 -5.34
C THR A 37 9.81 -7.27 -5.04
N ARG A 38 8.50 -7.06 -5.22
CA ARG A 38 7.50 -8.13 -5.06
C ARG A 38 7.68 -9.27 -6.06
N MET A 39 7.99 -8.99 -7.33
CA MET A 39 8.18 -10.04 -8.34
C MET A 39 9.42 -10.89 -8.07
N TRP A 40 10.53 -10.24 -7.72
CA TRP A 40 11.79 -10.95 -7.44
C TRP A 40 11.71 -11.78 -6.17
N ALA A 41 10.87 -11.42 -5.20
CA ALA A 41 10.65 -12.21 -3.99
C ALA A 41 10.11 -13.63 -4.27
N ASP A 42 9.48 -13.88 -5.43
CA ASP A 42 9.00 -15.21 -5.81
C ASP A 42 10.12 -16.15 -6.28
N LEU A 43 11.31 -15.61 -6.57
CA LEU A 43 12.52 -16.37 -6.95
C LEU A 43 13.44 -16.67 -5.76
N ASP A 44 13.20 -16.02 -4.61
CA ASP A 44 13.95 -16.25 -3.37
C ASP A 44 13.52 -17.60 -2.75
N PRO A 45 14.45 -18.48 -2.33
CA PRO A 45 14.12 -19.71 -1.60
C PRO A 45 13.31 -19.46 -0.32
N GLY A 46 13.38 -18.26 0.27
CA GLY A 46 12.54 -17.82 1.38
C GLY A 46 11.18 -17.27 0.95
N ARG A 47 10.43 -18.01 0.10
CA ARG A 47 9.13 -17.56 -0.43
C ARG A 47 8.16 -17.16 0.69
N GLU A 48 7.69 -15.93 0.64
CA GLU A 48 6.67 -15.40 1.54
C GLU A 48 5.33 -15.23 0.82
N ARG A 49 4.23 -15.30 1.57
CA ARG A 49 2.92 -14.86 1.05
C ARG A 49 2.89 -13.34 0.99
N TRP A 50 2.47 -12.80 -0.15
CA TRP A 50 2.34 -11.36 -0.39
C TRP A 50 0.89 -10.96 -0.59
N VAL A 51 0.54 -9.80 -0.05
CA VAL A 51 -0.75 -9.13 -0.23
C VAL A 51 -0.50 -7.74 -0.82
N LEU A 52 -1.26 -7.38 -1.87
CA LEU A 52 -1.41 -5.99 -2.30
C LEU A 52 -2.54 -5.38 -1.49
N VAL A 53 -2.23 -4.33 -0.74
CA VAL A 53 -3.23 -3.49 -0.10
C VAL A 53 -3.42 -2.26 -0.97
N SER A 54 -4.66 -1.99 -1.38
CA SER A 54 -5.03 -0.80 -2.13
C SER A 54 -6.24 -0.14 -1.49
N ILE A 55 -6.21 1.19 -1.41
CA ILE A 55 -7.28 2.02 -0.87
C ILE A 55 -7.58 3.09 -1.90
N LEU A 56 -8.85 3.23 -2.28
CA LEU A 56 -9.35 4.27 -3.17
C LEU A 56 -10.13 5.28 -2.33
N PHE A 57 -9.90 6.56 -2.59
CA PHE A 57 -10.62 7.66 -1.97
C PHE A 57 -11.44 8.42 -3.01
N ASP A 58 -12.68 8.75 -2.66
CA ASP A 58 -13.64 9.52 -3.47
C ASP A 58 -13.33 11.03 -3.51
N GLY A 59 -12.03 11.37 -3.45
CA GLY A 59 -11.52 12.73 -3.37
C GLY A 59 -9.99 12.77 -3.44
N HIS A 60 -9.44 13.97 -3.59
CA HIS A 60 -8.01 14.18 -3.39
C HIS A 60 -7.71 14.32 -1.89
N HIS A 61 -6.91 13.40 -1.36
CA HIS A 61 -6.44 13.46 0.02
C HIS A 61 -4.92 13.59 0.06
N ASP A 62 -4.42 14.38 1.02
CA ASP A 62 -3.00 14.38 1.36
C ASP A 62 -2.64 13.05 2.05
N PRO A 63 -1.81 12.20 1.44
CA PRO A 63 -1.42 10.92 2.04
C PRO A 63 -0.60 11.08 3.34
N ALA A 64 -0.10 12.28 3.65
CA ALA A 64 0.60 12.59 4.89
C ALA A 64 -0.34 13.10 6.01
N ALA A 65 -1.64 13.23 5.75
CA ALA A 65 -2.62 13.62 6.77
C ALA A 65 -2.63 12.62 7.94
N GLY A 66 -2.75 13.14 9.17
CA GLY A 66 -2.59 12.34 10.39
C GLY A 66 -3.64 11.24 10.54
N ASP A 67 -4.90 11.53 10.22
CA ASP A 67 -6.02 10.59 10.23
C ASP A 67 -5.81 9.42 9.24
N LEU A 68 -5.28 9.71 8.05
CA LEU A 68 -4.93 8.67 7.08
C LEU A 68 -3.72 7.84 7.53
N SER A 69 -2.74 8.45 8.20
CA SER A 69 -1.60 7.70 8.75
C SER A 69 -2.05 6.66 9.81
N GLU A 70 -3.06 6.98 10.63
CA GLU A 70 -3.65 6.03 11.58
C GLU A 70 -4.38 4.87 10.86
N LEU A 71 -5.16 5.18 9.83
CA LEU A 71 -5.81 4.18 8.98
C LEU A 71 -4.79 3.21 8.36
N TYR A 72 -3.70 3.75 7.80
CA TYR A 72 -2.64 2.95 7.17
C TYR A 72 -1.97 2.02 8.18
N ALA A 73 -1.67 2.52 9.38
CA ALA A 73 -1.11 1.71 10.45
C ALA A 73 -2.07 0.59 10.88
N ALA A 74 -3.37 0.90 11.04
CA ALA A 74 -4.37 -0.09 11.41
C ALA A 74 -4.50 -1.21 10.36
N LEU A 75 -4.52 -0.86 9.07
CA LEU A 75 -4.58 -1.82 7.97
C LEU A 75 -3.31 -2.66 7.89
N HIS A 76 -2.13 -2.04 8.01
CA HIS A 76 -0.85 -2.75 8.02
C HIS A 76 -0.79 -3.80 9.13
N GLN A 77 -1.25 -3.45 10.34
CA GLN A 77 -1.32 -4.38 11.47
C GLN A 77 -2.35 -5.50 11.27
N ALA A 78 -3.50 -5.19 10.68
CA ALA A 78 -4.53 -6.20 10.37
C ALA A 78 -4.01 -7.23 9.36
N VAL A 79 -3.32 -6.77 8.31
CA VAL A 79 -2.71 -7.63 7.28
C VAL A 79 -1.59 -8.47 7.89
N ALA A 80 -0.73 -7.89 8.74
CA ALA A 80 0.34 -8.63 9.42
C ALA A 80 -0.22 -9.78 10.27
N LYS A 81 -1.29 -9.52 11.04
CA LYS A 81 -1.98 -10.56 11.83
C LYS A 81 -2.59 -11.65 10.96
N GLY A 82 -3.10 -11.31 9.77
CA GLY A 82 -3.62 -12.27 8.80
C GLY A 82 -2.52 -13.14 8.20
N LEU A 83 -1.36 -12.57 7.90
CA LEU A 83 -0.21 -13.26 7.30
C LEU A 83 0.56 -14.16 8.29
N ALA A 84 0.41 -13.94 9.60
CA ALA A 84 1.00 -14.79 10.63
C ALA A 84 0.21 -16.09 10.90
N ARG A 85 -1.00 -16.24 10.33
CA ARG A 85 -1.84 -17.44 10.44
C ARG A 85 -1.63 -18.39 9.27
#